data_AF-A0A7W9P965-F1
#
_entry.id   AF-A0A7W9P965-F1
#
_cell.length_a   1.000
_cell.length_b   1.000
_cell.length_c   1.000
_cell.angle_alpha   90.00
_cell.angle_beta   90.00
_cell.angle_gamma   90.00
#
_symmetry.space_group_name_H-M   'P 1'
#
loop_
_entity.id
_entity.type
_entity.pdbx_description
1 polymer ?
#
loop_
_entity_poly.entity_id
_entity_poly.type
_entity_poly.pdbx_seq_one_letter_code
_entity_poly.pdbx_strand_id
1 'polypeptide(L)'
;MSTNVEFDFTITGFTTTERAEQVVAAVAAIMEEENIYDQGVGVGHAVLDGEIFISGETRWPLGISRSRFWRPYFEGKVAAAAEHVEPAARTEFSWRYPDED
;
A
#
# COMPACT_ATOMS: atom_id res chain seq x y z
N MET A 1 7.91 -21.63 5.84
CA MET A 1 8.80 -20.59 6.38
C MET A 1 8.12 -19.26 6.15
N SER A 2 7.83 -18.56 7.24
CA SER A 2 7.37 -17.17 7.23
C SER A 2 8.57 -16.24 7.32
N THR A 3 8.41 -15.02 6.82
CA THR A 3 9.40 -13.94 6.91
C THR A 3 8.69 -12.74 7.51
N ASN A 4 9.31 -12.07 8.49
CA ASN A 4 8.79 -10.80 8.94
C ASN A 4 9.12 -9.73 7.90
N VAL A 5 8.10 -9.00 7.46
CA VAL A 5 8.24 -7.93 6.48
C VAL A 5 7.63 -6.66 7.04
N GLU A 6 8.30 -5.54 6.79
CA GLU A 6 7.72 -4.22 6.92
C GLU A 6 7.66 -3.58 5.54
N PHE A 7 6.67 -2.74 5.32
CA PHE A 7 6.63 -1.92 4.13
C PHE A 7 5.98 -0.57 4.38
N ASP A 8 6.40 0.39 3.57
CA ASP A 8 5.67 1.61 3.31
C ASP A 8 5.41 1.70 1.80
N PHE A 9 4.35 2.41 1.44
CA PHE A 9 4.03 2.68 0.06
C PHE A 9 3.51 4.10 -0.10
N THR A 10 3.73 4.64 -1.29
CA THR A 10 3.16 5.89 -1.74
C THR A 10 2.42 5.69 -3.04
N ILE A 11 1.33 6.44 -3.23
CA ILE A 11 0.63 6.54 -4.51
C ILE A 11 0.55 8.01 -4.88
N THR A 12 0.93 8.36 -6.10
CA THR A 12 0.95 9.74 -6.63
C THR A 12 0.19 9.83 -7.94
N GLY A 13 0.08 11.02 -8.54
CA GLY A 13 -0.59 11.23 -9.83
C GLY A 13 -2.06 11.61 -9.73
N PHE A 14 -2.51 12.09 -8.57
CA PHE A 14 -3.91 12.46 -8.35
C PHE A 14 -4.25 13.84 -8.87
N THR A 15 -5.40 13.93 -9.54
CA THR A 15 -5.95 15.20 -10.04
C THR A 15 -6.83 15.92 -9.01
N THR A 16 -7.49 15.17 -8.13
CA THR A 16 -8.40 15.71 -7.10
C THR A 16 -8.36 14.88 -5.82
N THR A 17 -8.75 15.50 -4.71
CA THR A 17 -8.89 14.81 -3.42
C THR A 17 -9.95 13.71 -3.49
N GLU A 18 -11.05 13.92 -4.23
CA GLU A 18 -12.09 12.90 -4.41
C GLU A 18 -11.55 11.62 -5.05
N ARG A 19 -10.67 11.73 -6.05
CA ARG A 19 -10.00 10.57 -6.66
C ARG A 19 -9.06 9.89 -5.68
N ALA A 20 -8.31 10.66 -4.91
CA ALA A 20 -7.44 10.11 -3.87
C ALA A 20 -8.25 9.36 -2.80
N GLU A 21 -9.38 9.90 -2.34
CA GLU A 21 -10.27 9.23 -1.37
C GLU A 21 -10.86 7.92 -1.92
N GLN A 22 -11.23 7.88 -3.20
CA GLN A 22 -11.68 6.64 -3.85
C GLN A 22 -10.55 5.59 -3.92
N VAL A 23 -9.32 6.00 -4.20
CA VAL A 23 -8.17 5.09 -4.16
C VAL A 23 -7.87 4.63 -2.73
N VAL A 24 -7.93 5.52 -1.73
CA VAL A 24 -7.78 5.12 -0.32
C VAL A 24 -8.78 4.02 0.04
N ALA A 25 -10.06 4.17 -0.34
CA ALA A 25 -11.07 3.16 -0.08
C ALA A 25 -10.78 1.83 -0.80
N ALA A 26 -10.36 1.88 -2.07
CA ALA A 26 -10.01 0.69 -2.84
C ALA A 26 -8.79 -0.05 -2.25
N VAL A 27 -7.78 0.69 -1.82
CA VAL A 27 -6.58 0.13 -1.18
C VAL A 27 -6.91 -0.43 0.20
N ALA A 28 -7.73 0.26 1.00
CA ALA A 28 -8.17 -0.25 2.29
C ALA A 28 -8.93 -1.58 2.16
N ALA A 29 -9.76 -1.75 1.13
CA ALA A 29 -10.44 -3.01 0.86
C ALA A 29 -9.46 -4.16 0.53
N ILE A 30 -8.33 -3.87 -0.12
CA ILE A 30 -7.26 -4.87 -0.34
C ILE A 30 -6.59 -5.22 0.99
N MET A 31 -6.31 -4.23 1.85
CA MET A 31 -5.71 -4.49 3.17
C MET A 31 -6.61 -5.38 4.03
N GLU A 32 -7.93 -5.21 3.92
CA GLU A 32 -8.93 -6.07 4.57
C GLU A 32 -8.95 -7.48 3.94
N GLU A 33 -8.96 -7.60 2.62
CA GLU A 33 -8.92 -8.89 1.90
C GLU A 33 -7.68 -9.72 2.28
N GLU A 34 -6.52 -9.06 2.39
CA GLU A 34 -5.25 -9.67 2.79
C GLU A 34 -5.17 -9.90 4.32
N ASN A 35 -6.19 -9.49 5.07
CA ASN A 35 -6.28 -9.59 6.53
C ASN A 35 -5.09 -8.91 7.26
N ILE A 36 -4.61 -7.80 6.71
CA ILE A 36 -3.49 -6.99 7.24
C ILE A 36 -3.95 -5.62 7.77
N TYR A 37 -5.18 -5.20 7.46
CA TYR A 37 -5.74 -3.95 8.00
C TYR A 37 -5.75 -3.94 9.53
N ASP A 38 -6.30 -4.99 10.14
CA ASP A 38 -6.32 -5.17 11.60
C ASP A 38 -4.94 -5.43 12.21
N GLN A 39 -3.94 -5.71 11.37
CA GLN A 39 -2.54 -5.86 11.79
C GLN A 39 -1.79 -4.51 11.84
N GLY A 40 -2.49 -3.40 11.57
CA GLY A 40 -1.97 -2.05 11.77
C GLY A 40 -1.39 -1.42 10.52
N VAL A 41 -1.84 -1.80 9.32
CA VAL A 41 -1.54 -1.07 8.09
C VAL A 41 -2.51 0.10 7.96
N GLY A 42 -2.02 1.31 8.21
CA GLY A 42 -2.79 2.54 7.99
C GLY A 42 -2.71 2.97 6.53
N VAL A 43 -3.81 3.48 5.96
CA VAL A 43 -3.85 4.07 4.61
C VAL A 43 -4.56 5.41 4.68
N GLY A 44 -3.96 6.45 4.10
CA GLY A 44 -4.54 7.79 4.08
C GLY A 44 -3.94 8.66 2.99
N HIS A 45 -4.58 9.80 2.72
CA HIS A 45 -4.05 10.79 1.79
C HIS A 45 -3.54 12.02 2.54
N ALA A 46 -2.59 12.72 1.93
CA ALA A 46 -2.09 14.00 2.39
C ALA A 46 -1.78 14.88 1.17
N VAL A 47 -1.55 16.17 1.44
CA VAL A 47 -1.12 17.15 0.44
C VAL A 47 0.24 17.67 0.86
N LEU A 48 1.23 17.54 -0.03
CA LEU A 48 2.58 18.07 0.15
C LEU A 48 2.96 18.86 -1.09
N ASP A 49 3.42 20.10 -0.90
CA ASP A 49 3.81 21.01 -2.00
C ASP A 49 2.75 21.19 -3.10
N GLY A 50 1.48 21.07 -2.74
CA GLY A 50 0.34 21.16 -3.66
C GLY A 50 0.04 19.88 -4.43
N GLU A 51 0.80 18.81 -4.22
CA GLU A 51 0.55 17.49 -4.78
C GLU A 51 -0.18 16.61 -3.76
N ILE A 52 -1.23 15.93 -4.23
CA ILE A 52 -1.94 14.94 -3.44
C ILE A 52 -1.21 13.61 -3.58
N PHE A 53 -0.94 12.97 -2.46
CA PHE A 53 -0.40 11.62 -2.42
C PHE A 53 -1.15 10.79 -1.38
N ILE A 54 -1.19 9.49 -1.62
CA ILE A 54 -1.63 8.49 -0.66
C ILE A 54 -0.40 7.85 -0.08
N SER A 55 -0.43 7.55 1.21
CA SER A 55 0.60 6.76 1.87
C SER A 55 -0.02 5.71 2.78
N GLY A 56 0.72 4.63 2.97
CA GLY A 56 0.44 3.68 4.01
C GLY A 56 1.70 2.98 4.48
N GLU A 57 1.68 2.55 5.74
CA GLU A 57 2.81 1.88 6.36
C GLU A 57 2.36 0.79 7.31
N THR A 58 3.17 -0.26 7.43
CA THR A 58 3.03 -1.25 8.49
C THR A 58 3.48 -0.66 9.82
N ARG A 59 2.61 -0.67 10.84
CA ARG A 59 2.97 -0.24 12.20
C ARG A 59 3.94 -1.19 12.92
N TRP A 60 3.93 -2.47 12.54
CA TRP A 60 4.80 -3.51 13.08
C TRP A 60 5.13 -4.52 11.97
N PRO A 61 6.20 -5.32 12.11
CA PRO A 61 6.51 -6.38 11.16
C PRO A 61 5.37 -7.38 10.99
N LEU A 62 5.02 -7.70 9.74
CA LEU A 62 4.01 -8.68 9.37
C LEU A 62 4.65 -10.04 9.10
N GLY A 63 4.16 -11.09 9.74
CA GLY A 63 4.61 -12.46 9.51
C GLY A 63 4.00 -13.06 8.24
N ILE A 64 4.69 -12.95 7.10
CA ILE A 64 4.15 -13.41 5.81
C ILE A 64 4.75 -14.75 5.39
N SER A 65 3.88 -15.73 5.16
CA SER A 65 4.28 -17.00 4.54
C SER A 65 4.55 -16.82 3.05
N ARG A 66 5.62 -17.43 2.54
CA ARG A 66 5.96 -17.39 1.10
C ARG A 66 6.09 -15.96 0.56
N SER A 67 6.68 -15.06 1.35
CA SER A 67 6.85 -13.62 1.08
C SER A 67 7.31 -13.30 -0.37
N ARG A 68 8.26 -14.06 -0.92
CA ARG A 68 8.74 -13.88 -2.31
C ARG A 68 7.67 -13.98 -3.39
N PHE A 69 6.57 -14.68 -3.14
CA PHE A 69 5.44 -14.81 -4.06
C PHE A 69 4.30 -13.86 -3.69
N TRP A 70 4.09 -13.65 -2.39
CA TRP A 70 3.06 -12.74 -1.89
C TRP A 70 3.37 -11.28 -2.26
N ARG A 71 4.62 -10.84 -2.10
CA ARG A 71 5.05 -9.46 -2.36
C ARG A 71 4.67 -8.94 -3.77
N PRO A 72 5.14 -9.55 -4.89
CA PRO A 72 4.81 -9.03 -6.22
C PRO A 72 3.31 -9.12 -6.53
N TYR A 73 2.59 -10.08 -5.93
CA TYR A 73 1.14 -10.19 -6.09
C TYR A 73 0.41 -9.04 -5.38
N PHE A 74 0.81 -8.73 -4.15
CA PHE A 74 0.26 -7.64 -3.36
C PHE A 74 0.54 -6.28 -4.00
N GLU A 75 1.78 -6.03 -4.44
CA GLU A 75 2.14 -4.81 -5.19
C GLU A 75 1.25 -4.64 -6.44
N GLY A 76 1.08 -5.73 -7.21
CA GLY A 76 0.24 -5.73 -8.41
C GLY A 76 -1.23 -5.47 -8.11
N LYS A 77 -1.78 -6.02 -7.02
CA LYS A 77 -3.16 -5.73 -6.58
C LYS A 77 -3.35 -4.25 -6.27
N VAL A 78 -2.47 -3.67 -5.46
CA VAL A 78 -2.56 -2.26 -5.05
C VAL A 78 -2.42 -1.34 -6.26
N ALA A 79 -1.43 -1.59 -7.13
CA ALA A 79 -1.23 -0.82 -8.34
C ALA A 79 -2.44 -0.89 -9.28
N ALA A 80 -2.99 -2.08 -9.52
CA ALA A 80 -4.15 -2.26 -10.39
C ALA A 80 -5.41 -1.58 -9.83
N ALA A 81 -5.62 -1.62 -8.51
CA ALA A 81 -6.75 -0.94 -7.88
C ALA A 81 -6.62 0.59 -7.95
N ALA A 82 -5.42 1.13 -7.77
CA ALA A 82 -5.16 2.56 -7.93
C ALA A 82 -5.37 3.01 -9.38
N GLU A 83 -4.78 2.31 -10.35
CA GLU A 83 -4.89 2.62 -11.78
C GLU A 83 -6.33 2.53 -12.30
N HIS A 84 -7.13 1.60 -11.74
CA HIS A 84 -8.55 1.48 -12.10
C HIS A 84 -9.36 2.73 -11.78
N VAL A 85 -9.02 3.45 -10.72
CA VAL A 85 -9.74 4.65 -10.26
C VAL A 85 -9.12 5.93 -10.83
N GLU A 86 -7.79 6.01 -10.88
CA GLU A 86 -7.00 7.11 -11.43
C GLU A 86 -5.92 6.53 -12.35
N PRO A 87 -6.11 6.54 -13.69
CA PRO A 87 -5.15 5.95 -14.63
C PRO A 87 -3.74 6.57 -14.59
N ALA A 88 -3.61 7.80 -14.07
CA ALA A 88 -2.31 8.42 -13.86
C ALA A 88 -1.61 7.98 -12.56
N ALA A 89 -2.28 7.16 -11.73
CA ALA A 89 -1.77 6.74 -10.44
C ALA A 89 -0.48 5.94 -10.58
N ARG A 90 0.52 6.27 -9.76
CA ARG A 90 1.78 5.55 -9.68
C ARG A 90 2.01 5.10 -8.27
N THR A 91 2.22 3.79 -8.10
CA THR A 91 2.45 3.18 -6.79
C THR A 91 3.92 2.83 -6.63
N GLU A 92 4.51 3.21 -5.51
CA GLU A 92 5.89 2.87 -5.13
C GLU A 92 5.87 2.17 -3.77
N PHE A 93 6.66 1.10 -3.63
CA PHE A 93 6.79 0.34 -2.39
C PHE A 93 8.24 0.35 -1.91
N SER A 94 8.41 0.44 -0.61
CA SER A 94 9.66 0.24 0.10
C SER A 94 9.51 -0.93 1.06
N TRP A 95 10.38 -1.93 0.95
CA TRP A 95 10.34 -3.15 1.76
C TRP A 95 11.52 -3.21 2.71
N ARG A 96 11.27 -3.60 3.95
CA ARG A 96 12.30 -3.88 4.96
C ARG A 96 12.10 -5.29 5.53
N TYR A 97 13.21 -5.92 5.91
CA TYR A 97 13.26 -7.29 6.42
C TYR A 97 13.97 -7.28 7.78
N PRO A 98 13.24 -7.05 8.88
CA PRO A 98 13.85 -6.90 10.21
C PRO A 98 14.56 -8.14 10.74
N ASP A 99 14.32 -9.31 10.15
CA ASP A 99 15.02 -10.55 10.50
C ASP A 99 16.32 -10.76 9.69
N GLU A 100 16.54 -9.97 8.64
CA GLU A 100 17.72 -10.02 7.78
C GLU A 100 18.63 -8.84 8.14
N ASP A 101 19.47 -9.03 9.16
CA ASP A 101 20.61 -8.14 9.48
C ASP A 101 21.71 -8.19 8.41
#